data_AF-A0AAV6BZ72-F1
#
_entry.id   AF-A0AAV6BZ72-F1
#
_cell.length_a   1.000
_cell.length_b   1.000
_cell.length_c   1.000
_cell.angle_alpha   90.00
_cell.angle_beta   90.00
_cell.angle_gamma   90.00
#
_symmetry.space_group_name_H-M   'P 1'
#
loop_
_entity.id
_entity.type
_entity.pdbx_description
1 polymer ?
#
loop_
_entity_poly.entity_id
_entity_poly.type
_entity_poly.pdbx_seq_one_letter_code
_entity_poly.pdbx_strand_id
1 'polypeptide(L)'
;MTVSVDKWSRLAALRPARAARPAAVRAPDEGDEVALVLGAVVARNRYGEHLSVRNWYSTPEFREPSAFCVEMLSRNRERGGRRAEAALADASRWLFLDTETTGLAGGTGTYAFLVGIAWWDAGGLQVEQFFLRDFSEEHSVLHEVGERI
;
A
#
# COMPACT_ATOMS: atom_id res chain seq x y z
N MET A 1 29.02 -23.30 27.74
CA MET A 1 27.81 -23.41 26.90
C MET A 1 27.57 -22.06 26.26
N THR A 2 28.01 -21.87 25.02
CA THR A 2 27.92 -20.60 24.28
C THR A 2 26.60 -20.55 23.50
N VAL A 3 25.77 -19.56 23.80
CA VAL A 3 24.50 -19.31 23.10
C VAL A 3 24.83 -18.76 21.71
N SER A 4 24.67 -19.62 20.70
CA SER A 4 24.72 -19.24 19.29
C SER A 4 23.54 -18.33 18.98
N VAL A 5 23.78 -17.03 18.83
CA VAL A 5 22.80 -16.09 18.31
C VAL A 5 22.62 -16.41 16.82
N ASP A 6 21.46 -16.99 16.50
CA ASP A 6 21.13 -17.43 15.16
C ASP A 6 21.05 -16.25 14.19
N LYS A 7 22.17 -16.03 13.49
CA LYS A 7 22.42 -14.93 12.53
C LYS A 7 21.48 -14.96 11.32
N TRP A 8 20.65 -16.01 11.21
CA TRP A 8 19.77 -16.29 10.08
C TRP A 8 18.28 -16.07 10.38
N SER A 9 17.90 -15.79 11.62
CA SER A 9 16.52 -15.48 12.02
C SER A 9 15.93 -14.26 11.26
N ARG A 10 16.78 -13.32 10.82
CA ARG A 10 16.36 -12.17 9.98
C ARG A 10 16.09 -12.52 8.52
N LEU A 11 16.55 -13.66 8.00
CA LEU A 11 16.23 -14.09 6.63
C LEU A 11 14.83 -14.70 6.50
N ALA A 12 14.20 -15.11 7.61
CA ALA A 12 12.80 -15.54 7.59
C ALA A 12 11.83 -14.41 7.20
N ALA A 13 12.25 -13.14 7.40
CA ALA A 13 11.52 -11.93 7.00
C ALA A 13 11.56 -11.62 5.49
N LEU A 14 12.29 -12.42 4.70
CA LEU A 14 12.37 -12.30 3.24
C LEU A 14 11.54 -13.36 2.50
N ARG A 15 10.71 -14.13 3.23
CA ARG A 15 9.68 -14.94 2.57
C ARG A 15 8.70 -13.99 1.87
N PRO A 16 8.20 -14.32 0.66
CA PRO A 16 7.11 -13.56 0.07
C PRO A 16 6.02 -13.45 1.13
N ALA A 17 5.52 -12.23 1.33
CA ALA A 17 4.47 -11.95 2.30
C ALA A 17 3.40 -13.03 2.14
N ARG A 18 3.25 -13.86 3.18
CA ARG A 18 2.13 -14.79 3.27
C ARG A 18 0.91 -13.93 3.05
N ALA A 19 0.10 -14.23 2.03
CA ALA A 19 -1.08 -13.44 1.68
C ALA A 19 -1.75 -12.99 2.98
N ALA A 20 -1.69 -11.68 3.24
CA ALA A 20 -2.14 -11.12 4.49
C ALA A 20 -3.57 -11.59 4.72
N ARG A 21 -3.91 -12.04 5.94
CA ARG A 21 -5.32 -12.33 6.22
C ARG A 21 -6.05 -11.00 6.01
N PRO A 22 -7.02 -10.94 5.09
CA PRO A 22 -7.76 -9.71 4.90
C PRO A 22 -8.37 -9.30 6.23
N ALA A 23 -8.29 -8.01 6.55
CA ALA A 23 -8.95 -7.43 7.70
C ALA A 23 -10.42 -7.88 7.74
N ALA A 24 -10.99 -7.99 8.94
CA ALA A 24 -12.43 -8.27 9.03
C ALA A 24 -13.18 -7.05 8.49
N VAL A 25 -14.10 -7.26 7.55
CA VAL A 25 -14.82 -6.20 6.85
C VAL A 25 -16.29 -6.20 7.26
N ARG A 26 -16.85 -5.01 7.49
CA ARG A 26 -18.29 -4.79 7.67
C ARG A 26 -18.79 -3.65 6.79
N ALA A 27 -20.11 -3.64 6.54
CA ALA A 27 -20.76 -2.48 5.93
C ALA A 27 -20.70 -1.26 6.89
N PRO A 28 -20.63 -0.04 6.34
CA PRO A 28 -20.74 1.17 7.15
C PRO A 28 -22.12 1.31 7.79
N ASP A 29 -22.16 1.99 8.93
CA ASP A 29 -23.42 2.34 9.58
C ASP A 29 -24.13 3.45 8.80
N GLU A 30 -25.46 3.59 8.93
CA GLU A 30 -26.23 4.62 8.21
C GLU A 30 -25.75 6.06 8.48
N GLY A 31 -25.10 6.29 9.62
CA GLY A 31 -24.54 7.59 10.00
C GLY A 31 -23.11 7.85 9.49
N ASP A 32 -22.45 6.90 8.82
CA ASP A 32 -21.10 7.07 8.27
C ASP A 32 -21.19 7.59 6.82
N GLU A 33 -21.53 8.88 6.68
CA GLU A 33 -21.74 9.53 5.39
C GLU A 33 -20.53 9.42 4.47
N VAL A 34 -19.32 9.55 5.02
CA VAL A 34 -18.07 9.46 4.24
C VAL A 34 -17.94 8.07 3.63
N ALA A 35 -18.15 7.02 4.42
CA ALA A 35 -18.09 5.66 3.91
C ALA A 35 -19.16 5.40 2.84
N LEU A 36 -20.38 5.90 3.04
CA LEU A 36 -21.47 5.74 2.08
C LEU A 36 -21.19 6.46 0.75
N VAL A 37 -20.70 7.69 0.79
CA VAL A 37 -20.35 8.46 -0.42
C VAL A 37 -19.21 7.80 -1.19
N LEU A 38 -18.21 7.25 -0.48
CA LEU A 38 -17.08 6.58 -1.10
C LEU A 38 -17.40 5.15 -1.58
N GLY A 39 -18.53 4.58 -1.16
CA GLY A 39 -18.78 3.14 -1.31
C GLY A 39 -17.76 2.28 -0.55
N ALA A 40 -17.25 2.82 0.56
CA ALA A 40 -16.24 2.17 1.37
C ALA A 40 -16.84 1.14 2.31
N VAL A 41 -16.01 0.19 2.72
CA VAL A 41 -16.29 -0.75 3.80
C VAL A 41 -15.47 -0.37 5.03
N VAL A 42 -15.98 -0.72 6.21
CA VAL A 42 -15.22 -0.55 7.47
C VAL A 42 -14.41 -1.81 7.70
N ALA A 43 -13.09 -1.70 7.65
CA ALA A 43 -12.15 -2.78 7.90
C ALA A 43 -11.58 -2.68 9.32
N ARG A 44 -11.32 -3.83 9.95
CA ARG A 44 -10.81 -3.91 11.32
C ARG A 44 -9.59 -4.81 11.43
N ASN A 45 -8.56 -4.30 12.10
CA ASN A 45 -7.38 -5.06 12.50
C ASN A 45 -7.09 -4.87 14.00
N ARG A 46 -5.92 -5.32 14.46
CA ARG A 46 -5.54 -5.26 15.89
C ARG A 46 -5.35 -3.84 16.43
N TYR A 47 -5.26 -2.85 15.55
CA TYR A 47 -5.05 -1.43 15.91
C TYR A 47 -6.31 -0.58 15.80
N GLY A 48 -7.44 -1.15 15.39
CA GLY A 48 -8.71 -0.44 15.31
C GLY A 48 -9.39 -0.63 13.96
N GLU A 49 -10.17 0.37 13.57
CA GLU A 49 -10.94 0.38 12.32
C GLU A 49 -10.37 1.44 11.37
N HIS A 50 -10.66 1.27 10.09
CA HIS A 50 -10.41 2.25 9.04
C HIS A 50 -11.37 2.01 7.88
N LEU A 51 -11.49 2.98 6.98
CA LEU A 51 -12.27 2.79 5.75
C LEU A 51 -11.39 2.25 4.63
N SER A 52 -11.94 1.31 3.86
CA SER A 52 -11.28 0.75 2.69
C SER A 52 -12.21 0.80 1.49
N VAL A 53 -11.69 1.26 0.35
CA VAL A 53 -12.33 1.18 -0.96
C VAL A 53 -11.46 0.29 -1.83
N ARG A 54 -12.07 -0.68 -2.50
CA ARG A 54 -11.37 -1.59 -3.40
C ARG A 54 -12.13 -1.70 -4.72
N ASN A 55 -11.49 -1.26 -5.80
CA ASN A 55 -12.07 -1.27 -7.13
C ASN A 55 -11.10 -1.88 -8.13
N TRP A 56 -11.62 -2.70 -9.03
CA TRP A 56 -10.88 -3.18 -10.19
C TRP A 56 -11.37 -2.46 -11.42
N TYR A 57 -10.44 -1.98 -12.25
CA TYR A 57 -10.75 -1.26 -13.47
C TYR A 57 -10.19 -2.02 -14.67
N SER A 58 -11.03 -2.26 -15.68
CA SER A 58 -10.60 -2.83 -16.97
C SER A 58 -9.76 -1.84 -17.80
N THR A 59 -9.76 -0.57 -17.42
CA THR A 59 -9.02 0.50 -18.06
C THR A 59 -8.33 1.37 -17.01
N PRO A 60 -7.09 1.83 -17.25
CA PRO A 60 -6.29 1.58 -18.44
C PRO A 60 -5.87 0.10 -18.57
N GLU A 61 -5.65 -0.35 -19.80
CA GLU A 61 -4.98 -1.63 -20.03
C GLU A 61 -3.50 -1.49 -19.66
N PHE A 62 -2.88 -2.59 -19.23
CA PHE A 62 -1.45 -2.63 -18.99
C PHE A 62 -0.68 -2.19 -20.24
N ARG A 63 0.27 -1.28 -20.05
CA ARG A 63 1.23 -0.87 -21.08
C ARG A 63 2.62 -0.89 -20.51
N GLU A 64 3.54 -1.47 -21.26
CA GLU A 64 4.95 -1.43 -20.90
C GLU A 64 5.42 0.03 -20.77
N PRO A 65 6.06 0.39 -19.65
CA PRO A 65 6.59 1.74 -19.47
C PRO A 65 7.69 2.01 -20.50
N SER A 66 7.77 3.25 -20.97
CA SER A 66 8.84 3.62 -21.89
C SER A 66 10.22 3.45 -21.22
N ALA A 67 11.23 3.04 -22.00
CA ALA A 67 12.59 2.90 -21.51
C ALA A 67 13.11 4.21 -20.86
N PHE A 68 12.69 5.36 -21.38
CA PHE A 68 13.00 6.68 -20.81
C PHE A 68 12.42 6.86 -19.39
N CYS A 69 11.17 6.45 -19.16
CA CYS A 69 10.56 6.50 -17.82
C CYS A 69 11.29 5.58 -16.83
N VAL A 70 11.61 4.35 -17.26
CA VAL A 70 12.36 3.39 -16.44
C VAL A 70 13.74 3.95 -16.10
N GLU A 71 14.43 4.55 -17.07
CA GLU A 71 15.72 5.20 -16.85
C GLU A 71 15.62 6.36 -15.85
N MET A 72 14.61 7.22 -15.97
CA MET A 72 14.37 8.32 -15.04
C MET A 72 14.16 7.82 -13.60
N LEU A 73 13.39 6.73 -13.42
CA LEU A 73 13.18 6.09 -12.12
C LEU A 73 14.46 5.44 -11.58
N SER A 74 15.32 4.93 -12.45
CA SER A 74 16.57 4.26 -12.12
C SER A 74 17.66 5.22 -11.63
N ARG A 75 17.74 6.43 -12.20
CA ARG A 75 18.78 7.44 -11.91
C ARG A 75 18.82 7.88 -10.44
N ASN A 76 17.69 7.81 -9.73
CA ASN A 76 17.64 8.14 -8.30
C ASN A 76 18.10 6.98 -7.38
N ARG A 77 18.49 5.82 -7.93
CA ARG A 77 18.71 4.58 -7.18
C ARG A 77 20.09 3.96 -7.32
N GLU A 78 21.16 4.72 -7.56
CA GLU A 78 22.54 4.18 -7.59
C GLU A 78 22.99 3.42 -6.32
N ARG A 79 22.18 3.40 -5.24
CA ARG A 79 22.38 2.57 -4.04
C ARG A 79 21.63 1.22 -4.02
N GLY A 80 20.79 0.91 -5.01
CA GLY A 80 19.81 -0.20 -4.96
C GLY A 80 20.33 -1.59 -5.35
N GLY A 81 21.49 -1.68 -6.02
CA GLY A 81 22.07 -2.94 -6.50
C GLY A 81 21.18 -3.75 -7.45
N ARG A 82 21.60 -4.98 -7.78
CA ARG A 82 20.94 -5.87 -8.77
C ARG A 82 19.44 -6.16 -8.50
N ARG A 83 18.99 -6.04 -7.25
CA ARG A 83 17.59 -6.29 -6.86
C ARG A 83 16.66 -5.15 -7.30
N ALA A 84 17.14 -3.90 -7.23
CA ALA A 84 16.36 -2.76 -7.71
C ALA A 84 16.24 -2.78 -9.24
N GLU A 85 17.31 -3.16 -9.94
CA GLU A 85 17.29 -3.34 -11.40
C GLU A 85 16.30 -4.43 -11.83
N ALA A 86 16.33 -5.59 -11.17
CA ALA A 86 15.38 -6.68 -11.45
C ALA A 86 13.92 -6.29 -11.17
N ALA A 87 13.66 -5.45 -10.15
CA ALA A 87 12.32 -4.94 -9.87
C ALA A 87 11.83 -3.93 -10.91
N LEU A 88 12.73 -3.14 -11.48
CA LEU A 88 12.42 -2.18 -12.55
C LEU A 88 12.22 -2.84 -13.91
N ALA A 89 12.79 -4.03 -14.11
CA ALA A 89 12.70 -4.77 -15.38
C ALA A 89 11.31 -5.39 -15.64
N ASP A 90 10.49 -5.56 -14.60
CA ASP A 90 9.17 -6.19 -14.71
C ASP A 90 8.07 -5.26 -14.17
N ALA A 91 7.52 -4.44 -15.06
CA ALA A 91 6.49 -3.47 -14.73
C ALA A 91 5.15 -4.09 -14.32
N SER A 92 4.91 -5.35 -14.69
CA SER A 92 3.71 -6.08 -14.26
C SER A 92 3.68 -6.33 -12.75
N ARG A 93 4.86 -6.26 -12.09
CA ARG A 93 5.03 -6.45 -10.65
C ARG A 93 5.15 -5.15 -9.87
N TRP A 94 4.97 -4.00 -10.52
CA TRP A 94 5.03 -2.71 -9.85
C TRP A 94 3.81 -2.49 -8.97
N LEU A 95 4.06 -1.87 -7.81
CA LEU A 95 3.03 -1.32 -6.96
C LEU A 95 3.16 0.20 -7.01
N PHE A 96 2.07 0.86 -7.39
CA PHE A 96 1.93 2.30 -7.34
C PHE A 96 1.44 2.67 -5.93
N LEU A 97 2.02 3.73 -5.37
CA LEU A 97 1.63 4.25 -4.06
C LEU A 97 1.50 5.77 -4.18
N ASP A 98 0.39 6.27 -3.66
CA ASP A 98 0.06 7.68 -3.62
C ASP A 98 -0.54 8.02 -2.24
N THR A 99 -0.30 9.24 -1.76
CA THR A 99 -0.76 9.66 -0.43
C THR A 99 -1.27 11.08 -0.47
N GLU A 100 -2.46 11.30 0.09
CA GLU A 100 -2.95 12.64 0.39
C GLU A 100 -2.73 12.95 1.87
N THR A 101 -2.29 14.18 2.15
CA THR A 101 -1.99 14.63 3.51
C THR A 101 -2.74 15.93 3.81
N THR A 102 -3.14 16.13 5.06
CA THR A 102 -3.88 17.32 5.53
C THR A 102 -3.05 18.61 5.61
N GLY A 103 -2.00 18.74 4.78
CA GLY A 103 -0.92 19.74 4.85
C GLY A 103 -1.30 21.11 5.43
N LEU A 104 -0.89 21.36 6.68
CA LEU A 104 -0.97 22.69 7.29
C LEU A 104 0.18 23.56 6.77
N ALA A 105 -0.14 24.80 6.36
CA ALA A 105 0.81 25.80 5.88
C ALA A 105 1.96 26.00 6.90
N GLY A 106 3.12 25.38 6.67
CA GLY A 106 4.26 25.46 7.61
C GLY A 106 5.24 24.28 7.65
N GLY A 107 4.98 23.16 6.97
CA GLY A 107 6.08 22.30 6.49
C GLY A 107 6.42 20.99 7.21
N THR A 108 5.47 20.18 7.68
CA THR A 108 5.81 18.83 8.21
C THR A 108 4.92 17.65 7.80
N GLY A 109 3.87 17.85 6.99
CA GLY A 109 2.95 16.77 6.64
C GLY A 109 2.03 16.45 7.82
N THR A 110 0.76 16.76 7.65
CA THR A 110 -0.27 16.56 8.66
C THR A 110 -1.01 15.30 8.20
N TYR A 111 -0.86 14.14 8.88
CA TYR A 111 -1.53 12.84 8.63
C TYR A 111 -1.83 12.43 7.17
N ALA A 112 -1.33 11.25 6.75
CA ALA A 112 -1.73 10.62 5.50
C ALA A 112 -3.18 10.11 5.59
N PHE A 113 -4.14 10.99 5.37
CA PHE A 113 -5.56 10.69 5.57
C PHE A 113 -6.13 9.80 4.46
N LEU A 114 -5.46 9.73 3.31
CA LEU A 114 -5.74 8.80 2.23
C LEU A 114 -4.43 8.18 1.77
N VAL A 115 -4.36 6.85 1.76
CA VAL A 115 -3.28 6.10 1.11
C VAL A 115 -3.89 5.28 -0.02
N GLY A 116 -3.48 5.57 -1.25
CA GLY A 116 -3.85 4.81 -2.43
C GLY A 116 -2.73 3.87 -2.82
N ILE A 117 -3.07 2.62 -3.12
CA ILE A 117 -2.18 1.70 -3.81
C ILE A 117 -2.84 1.15 -5.05
N ALA A 118 -2.04 0.81 -6.05
CA ALA A 118 -2.53 0.12 -7.24
C ALA A 118 -1.50 -0.87 -7.78
N TRP A 119 -1.98 -1.93 -8.41
CA TRP A 119 -1.15 -2.90 -9.12
C TRP A 119 -1.93 -3.55 -10.25
N TRP A 120 -1.20 -4.11 -11.21
CA TRP A 120 -1.79 -4.84 -12.32
C TRP A 120 -2.24 -6.22 -11.89
N ASP A 121 -3.51 -6.55 -12.11
CA ASP A 121 -4.10 -7.83 -11.74
C ASP A 121 -5.16 -8.26 -12.77
N ALA A 122 -5.11 -9.54 -13.16
CA ALA A 122 -6.07 -10.15 -14.08
C ALA A 122 -6.36 -9.34 -15.37
N GLY A 123 -5.37 -8.65 -15.91
CA GLY A 123 -5.51 -7.84 -17.13
C GLY A 123 -6.12 -6.44 -16.93
N GLY A 124 -6.33 -6.01 -15.69
CA GLY A 124 -6.75 -4.64 -15.35
C GLY A 124 -5.97 -4.09 -14.16
N LEU A 125 -6.41 -2.94 -13.67
CA LEU A 125 -5.78 -2.24 -12.55
C LEU A 125 -6.61 -2.43 -11.29
N GLN A 126 -6.06 -3.13 -10.31
CA GLN A 126 -6.61 -3.17 -8.97
C GLN A 126 -6.16 -1.92 -8.22
N VAL A 127 -7.11 -1.18 -7.66
CA VAL A 127 -6.87 -0.01 -6.81
C VAL A 127 -7.46 -0.28 -5.44
N GLU A 128 -6.69 0.00 -4.40
CA GLU A 128 -7.14 0.02 -3.01
C GLU A 128 -6.83 1.39 -2.40
N GLN A 129 -7.81 1.94 -1.69
CA GLN A 129 -7.66 3.21 -0.97
C GLN A 129 -8.02 3.00 0.49
N PHE A 130 -7.17 3.49 1.39
CA PHE A 130 -7.36 3.46 2.84
C PHE A 130 -7.59 4.87 3.32
N PHE A 131 -8.69 5.08 4.04
CA PHE A 131 -9.08 6.39 4.54
C PHE A 131 -9.06 6.42 6.06
N LEU A 132 -8.51 7.51 6.57
CA LEU A 132 -8.49 7.90 7.97
C LEU A 132 -9.69 8.81 8.25
N ARG A 133 -10.68 8.34 9.04
CA ARG A 133 -11.81 9.20 9.46
C ARG A 133 -11.44 10.04 10.68
N ASP A 134 -10.64 9.47 11.57
CA ASP A 134 -10.17 10.08 12.80
C ASP A 134 -8.69 9.75 13.02
N PHE A 135 -7.93 10.63 13.67
CA PHE A 135 -6.49 10.43 13.91
C PHE A 135 -6.15 9.13 14.65
N SER A 136 -7.06 8.62 15.49
CA SER A 136 -6.87 7.34 16.18
C SER A 136 -6.78 6.12 15.26
N GLU A 137 -7.26 6.25 14.01
CA GLU A 137 -7.27 5.18 13.01
C GLU A 137 -5.93 5.03 12.26
N GLU A 138 -4.96 5.93 12.47
CA GLU A 138 -3.71 5.96 11.69
C GLU A 138 -2.93 4.66 11.80
N HIS A 139 -2.82 4.09 13.00
CA HIS A 139 -2.16 2.79 13.18
C HIS A 139 -2.88 1.66 12.45
N SER A 140 -4.22 1.72 12.35
CA SER A 140 -5.02 0.75 11.61
C SER A 140 -4.70 0.83 10.12
N VAL A 141 -4.70 2.04 9.55
CA VAL A 141 -4.35 2.31 8.14
C VAL A 141 -2.91 1.89 7.83
N LEU A 142 -1.94 2.38 8.60
CA LEU A 142 -0.53 2.10 8.34
C LEU A 142 -0.17 0.62 8.48
N HIS A 143 -0.80 -0.10 9.42
CA HIS A 143 -0.63 -1.54 9.52
C HIS A 143 -1.18 -2.25 8.29
N GLU A 144 -2.38 -1.87 7.84
CA GLU A 144 -3.05 -2.48 6.69
C GLU A 144 -2.25 -2.26 5.39
N VAL A 145 -1.76 -1.03 5.17
CA VAL A 145 -0.87 -0.70 4.04
C VAL A 145 0.44 -1.49 4.14
N GLY A 146 1.04 -1.58 5.34
CA GLY A 146 2.28 -2.32 5.55
C GLY A 146 2.19 -3.82 5.24
N GLU A 147 1.01 -4.42 5.37
CA GLU A 147 0.77 -5.82 4.99
C GLU A 147 0.67 -6.02 3.46
N ARG A 148 0.56 -4.94 2.67
CA ARG A 148 0.40 -4.97 1.20
C ARG A 148 1.69 -4.72 0.42
N ILE A 149 2.71 -4.14 1.06
CA ILE A 149 3.97 -3.69 0.43
C ILE A 149 5.17 -4.53 0.87
#